data_AF-A0A4Y8CWY5-F1
#
_entry.id   AF-A0A4Y8CWY5-F1
#
_cell.length_a   1.000
_cell.length_b   1.000
_cell.length_c   1.000
_cell.angle_alpha   90.00
_cell.angle_beta   90.00
_cell.angle_gamma   90.00
#
_symmetry.space_group_name_H-M   'P 1'
#
loop_
_entity.id
_entity.type
_entity.pdbx_description
1 polymer ?
#
loop_
_entity_poly.entity_id
_entity_poly.type
_entity_poly.pdbx_seq_one_letter_code
_entity_poly.pdbx_strand_id
1 'polypeptide(L)'
;MPLLTGKVISQNGLGLMRMTWRGEQTPDSIAFPVLKTALAAGVNVWNGADFYGSAENNSLHLLARYFAEYPEDAEKVVLCIKSGFVDR
;
A
#
# COMPACT_ATOMS: atom_id res chain seq x y z
N MET A 1 -21.82 -4.23 4.38
CA MET A 1 -20.49 -3.65 4.15
C MET A 1 -20.36 -3.34 2.66
N PRO A 2 -19.80 -2.18 2.26
CA PRO A 2 -19.67 -1.81 0.86
C PRO A 2 -18.73 -2.75 0.08
N LEU A 3 -18.90 -2.76 -1.24
CA LEU A 3 -18.07 -3.52 -2.17
C LEU A 3 -17.24 -2.56 -3.02
N LEU A 4 -15.97 -2.89 -3.24
CA LEU A 4 -15.11 -2.24 -4.23
C LEU A 4 -14.36 -3.33 -5.00
N THR A 5 -14.37 -3.24 -6.34
CA THR A 5 -13.80 -4.26 -7.23
C THR A 5 -14.18 -5.71 -6.86
N GLY A 6 -15.42 -5.92 -6.40
CA GLY A 6 -15.92 -7.23 -6.00
C GLY A 6 -15.48 -7.74 -4.61
N LYS A 7 -14.68 -6.97 -3.85
CA LYS A 7 -14.26 -7.33 -2.49
C LYS A 7 -15.03 -6.49 -1.46
N VAL A 8 -15.36 -7.10 -0.32
CA VAL A 8 -15.93 -6.39 0.83
C VAL A 8 -14.86 -5.49 1.43
N ILE A 9 -15.21 -4.23 1.67
CA ILE A 9 -14.30 -3.25 2.27
C ILE A 9 -14.91 -2.61 3.52
N SER A 10 -14.05 -2.08 4.40
CA SER A 10 -14.47 -1.18 5.47
C SER A 10 -14.65 0.26 4.97
N GLN A 11 -15.04 1.18 5.85
CA GLN A 11 -15.15 2.61 5.53
C GLN A 11 -13.81 3.35 5.59
N ASN A 12 -12.75 2.68 6.06
CA ASN A 12 -11.42 3.25 6.21
C ASN A 12 -10.46 2.67 5.17
N GLY A 13 -9.53 3.48 4.69
CA GLY A 13 -8.41 3.07 3.84
C GLY A 13 -7.06 3.44 4.45
N LEU A 14 -6.00 2.81 3.96
CA LEU A 14 -4.62 3.12 4.37
C LEU A 14 -3.90 3.90 3.28
N GLY A 15 -3.40 5.08 3.60
CA GLY A 15 -2.52 5.85 2.71
C GLY A 15 -1.06 5.37 2.83
N LEU A 16 -0.44 5.06 1.70
CA LEU A 16 0.94 4.55 1.65
C LEU A 16 2.00 5.64 1.49
N MET A 17 1.58 6.88 1.20
CA MET A 17 2.46 8.00 0.84
C MET A 17 3.66 8.11 1.77
N ARG A 18 3.47 8.22 3.10
CA ARG A 18 4.56 8.48 4.06
C ARG A 18 5.49 7.29 4.30
N MET A 19 5.15 6.08 3.87
CA MET A 19 6.06 4.93 3.99
C MET A 19 7.22 5.04 3.00
N THR A 20 6.98 5.70 1.86
CA THR A 20 7.93 5.83 0.75
C THR A 20 8.27 7.29 0.40
N TRP A 21 7.61 8.28 1.02
CA TRP A 21 7.81 9.71 0.75
C TRP A 21 9.22 10.19 1.10
N ARG A 22 9.63 11.29 0.46
CA ARG A 22 11.00 11.85 0.47
C ARG A 22 11.64 11.93 1.85
N GLY A 23 12.92 11.56 1.90
CA GLY A 23 13.75 11.54 3.10
C GLY A 23 14.24 10.13 3.39
N GLU A 24 14.22 9.74 4.66
CA GLU A 24 14.47 8.36 5.08
C GLU A 24 13.18 7.53 4.92
N GLN A 25 13.30 6.43 4.21
CA GLN A 25 12.19 5.51 3.98
C GLN A 25 11.86 4.75 5.24
N THR A 26 10.59 4.39 5.42
CA THR A 26 10.21 3.49 6.51
C THR A 26 10.76 2.10 6.19
N PRO A 27 11.63 1.52 7.03
CA PRO A 27 12.15 0.18 6.80
C PRO A 27 11.02 -0.84 6.73
N ASP A 28 11.20 -1.92 5.97
CA ASP A 28 10.19 -2.98 5.82
C ASP A 28 9.82 -3.60 7.18
N SER A 29 10.77 -3.67 8.13
CA SER A 29 10.55 -4.11 9.51
C SER A 29 9.55 -3.25 10.30
N ILE A 30 9.27 -2.03 9.83
CA ILE A 30 8.25 -1.13 10.38
C ILE A 30 7.03 -1.04 9.46
N ALA A 31 7.24 -0.95 8.13
CA ALA A 31 6.15 -0.81 7.17
C ALA A 31 5.26 -2.06 7.11
N PHE A 32 5.85 -3.27 7.08
CA PHE A 32 5.08 -4.51 6.94
C PHE A 32 4.15 -4.77 8.13
N PRO A 33 4.58 -4.60 9.40
CA PRO A 33 3.67 -4.68 10.55
C PRO A 33 2.48 -3.71 10.46
N VAL A 34 2.68 -2.49 9.93
CA VAL A 34 1.57 -1.54 9.73
C VAL A 34 0.58 -2.06 8.68
N LEU A 35 1.08 -2.58 7.56
CA LEU A 35 0.24 -3.18 6.50
C LEU A 35 -0.55 -4.39 7.02
N LYS A 36 0.09 -5.32 7.76
CA LYS A 36 -0.58 -6.47 8.38
C LYS A 36 -1.63 -6.02 9.40
N THR A 37 -1.32 -5.01 10.22
CA THR A 37 -2.24 -4.49 11.23
C THR A 37 -3.47 -3.85 10.58
N ALA A 38 -3.27 -3.05 9.53
CA ALA A 38 -4.36 -2.46 8.76
C ALA A 38 -5.26 -3.56 8.18
N LEU A 39 -4.67 -4.59 7.59
CA LEU A 39 -5.41 -5.71 7.03
C LEU A 39 -6.20 -6.49 8.09
N ALA A 40 -5.58 -6.77 9.24
CA ALA A 40 -6.24 -7.44 10.37
C ALA A 40 -7.40 -6.61 10.94
N ALA A 41 -7.33 -5.28 10.86
CA ALA A 41 -8.41 -4.37 11.23
C ALA A 41 -9.50 -4.20 10.15
N GLY A 42 -9.41 -4.92 9.02
CA GLY A 42 -10.33 -4.79 7.89
C GLY A 42 -10.11 -3.53 7.04
N VAL A 43 -8.99 -2.83 7.23
CA VAL A 43 -8.57 -1.70 6.39
C VAL A 43 -7.84 -2.25 5.17
N ASN A 44 -8.63 -2.73 4.22
CA ASN A 44 -8.15 -3.45 3.04
C ASN A 44 -8.18 -2.63 1.75
N VAL A 45 -8.50 -1.34 1.80
CA VAL A 45 -8.32 -0.41 0.68
C VAL A 45 -7.03 0.37 0.89
N TRP A 46 -6.02 0.11 0.07
CA TRP A 46 -4.71 0.77 0.20
C TRP A 46 -4.50 1.74 -0.96
N ASN A 47 -4.09 2.95 -0.59
CA ASN A 47 -3.96 4.08 -1.50
C ASN A 47 -2.49 4.43 -1.71
N GLY A 48 -1.99 4.19 -2.93
CA GLY A 48 -0.61 4.43 -3.33
C GLY A 48 -0.51 5.31 -4.58
N ALA A 49 0.72 5.51 -5.04
CA ALA A 49 1.05 6.11 -6.33
C ALA A 49 2.45 5.68 -6.79
N ASP A 50 2.70 5.75 -8.10
CA ASP A 50 4.05 5.61 -8.67
C ASP A 50 4.95 6.81 -8.33
N PHE A 51 4.37 8.00 -8.13
CA PHE A 51 5.09 9.21 -7.70
C PHE A 51 5.18 9.38 -6.17
N TYR A 52 4.80 8.38 -5.37
CA TYR A 52 5.00 8.39 -3.91
C TYR A 52 6.37 7.79 -3.58
N GLY A 53 7.44 8.56 -3.71
CA GLY A 53 8.82 8.10 -3.48
C GLY A 53 9.72 8.39 -4.68
N SER A 54 10.83 7.67 -4.80
CA SER A 54 11.67 7.71 -6.01
C SER A 54 11.21 6.66 -7.03
N ALA A 55 11.72 6.74 -8.25
CA ALA A 55 11.41 5.80 -9.33
C ALA A 55 11.74 4.33 -9.00
N GLU A 56 12.66 4.11 -8.06
CA GLU A 56 13.18 2.80 -7.62
C GLU A 56 12.59 2.36 -6.27
N ASN A 57 11.85 3.23 -5.59
CA ASN A 57 11.25 2.89 -4.30
C ASN A 57 10.01 3.74 -3.98
N ASN A 58 9.01 3.63 -4.86
CA ASN A 58 7.68 4.19 -4.66
C ASN A 58 6.70 3.17 -4.02
N SER A 59 5.40 3.52 -3.92
CA SER A 59 4.40 2.62 -3.35
C SER A 59 4.34 1.25 -4.05
N LEU A 60 4.60 1.18 -5.36
CA LEU A 60 4.59 -0.10 -6.09
C LEU A 60 5.73 -1.01 -5.65
N HIS A 61 6.90 -0.43 -5.36
CA HIS A 61 8.06 -1.17 -4.87
C HIS A 61 7.83 -1.69 -3.45
N LEU A 62 7.26 -0.86 -2.57
CA LEU A 62 6.84 -1.30 -1.23
C LEU A 62 5.86 -2.47 -1.32
N LEU A 63 4.83 -2.36 -2.17
CA LEU A 63 3.82 -3.40 -2.35
C LEU A 63 4.41 -4.68 -2.96
N ALA A 64 5.34 -4.55 -3.91
CA ALA A 64 6.03 -5.69 -4.51
C ALA A 64 6.83 -6.48 -3.46
N ARG A 65 7.61 -5.79 -2.61
CA ARG A 65 8.34 -6.45 -1.51
C ARG A 65 7.37 -7.07 -0.49
N TYR A 66 6.30 -6.37 -0.12
CA TYR A 66 5.32 -6.86 0.83
C TYR A 66 4.60 -8.13 0.34
N PHE A 67 4.12 -8.16 -0.90
CA PHE A 67 3.41 -9.34 -1.43
C PHE A 67 4.34 -10.48 -1.85
N ALA A 68 5.64 -10.20 -2.07
CA ALA A 68 6.63 -11.27 -2.17
C ALA A 68 6.81 -12.00 -0.83
N GLU A 69 6.81 -11.27 0.29
CA GLU A 69 6.90 -11.83 1.65
C GLU A 69 5.58 -12.47 2.12
N TYR A 70 4.43 -11.85 1.81
CA TYR A 70 3.08 -12.28 2.22
C TYR A 70 2.14 -12.48 1.03
N PRO A 71 2.40 -13.46 0.15
CA PRO A 71 1.59 -13.67 -1.05
C PRO A 71 0.11 -13.97 -0.73
N GLU A 72 -0.19 -14.54 0.43
CA GLU A 72 -1.53 -14.86 0.89
C GLU A 72 -2.40 -13.63 1.17
N ASP A 73 -1.80 -12.44 1.28
CA ASP A 73 -2.51 -11.19 1.54
C ASP A 73 -2.95 -10.46 0.25
N ALA A 74 -2.38 -10.82 -0.90
CA ALA A 74 -2.66 -10.14 -2.18
C ALA A 74 -4.16 -10.13 -2.51
N GLU A 75 -4.84 -11.28 -2.33
CA GLU A 75 -6.27 -11.41 -2.60
C GLU A 75 -7.18 -10.72 -1.56
N LYS A 76 -6.63 -10.25 -0.45
CA LYS A 76 -7.41 -9.60 0.62
C LYS A 76 -7.50 -8.09 0.44
N VAL A 77 -6.63 -7.52 -0.39
CA VAL A 77 -6.44 -6.06 -0.55
C VAL A 77 -7.07 -5.56 -1.85
N VAL A 78 -7.59 -4.34 -1.82
CA VAL A 78 -7.93 -3.54 -2.99
C VAL A 78 -6.96 -2.38 -3.09
N LEU A 79 -6.25 -2.26 -4.23
CA LEU A 79 -5.28 -1.20 -4.46
C LEU A 79 -5.91 -0.05 -5.25
N CYS A 80 -5.67 1.18 -4.78
CA CYS A 80 -5.94 2.41 -5.51
C CYS A 80 -4.61 3.10 -5.81
N ILE A 81 -4.16 3.00 -7.07
CA ILE A 81 -2.88 3.56 -7.54
C ILE A 81 -3.15 4.80 -8.39
N LYS A 82 -2.41 5.87 -8.10
CA LYS A 82 -2.39 7.11 -8.89
C LYS A 82 -1.13 7.15 -9.74
N SER A 83 -1.25 7.74 -10.93
CA SER A 83 -0.15 8.00 -11.87
C SER A 83 -0.36 9.36 -12.55
N GLY A 84 0.57 9.77 -13.42
CA GLY A 84 0.46 10.98 -14.23
C GLY A 84 1.22 12.21 -13.70
N PHE A 85 2.03 12.04 -12.65
CA PHE A 85 3.04 13.01 -12.25
C PHE A 85 4.42 12.53 -12.69
N VAL A 86 5.30 13.46 -13.06
CA VAL A 86 6.70 13.15 -13.33
C VAL A 86 7.38 12.80 -12.01
N ASP A 87 8.05 11.65 -11.97
CA ASP A 87 8.92 11.26 -10.86
C ASP A 87 9.95 12.36 -10.63
N ARG A 88 10.03 12.85 -9.39
CA ARG A 88 10.90 13.96 -9.01
C ARG A 88 12.02 13.48 -8.08
#